data_AF-G4ZKS9-F1
#
_entry.id   AF-G4ZKS9-F1
#
_cell.length_a   1.000
_cell.length_b   1.000
_cell.length_c   1.000
_cell.angle_alpha   90.00
_cell.angle_beta   90.00
_cell.angle_gamma   90.00
#
_symmetry.space_group_name_H-M   'P 1'
#
loop_
_entity.id
_entity.type
_entity.pdbx_description
1 polymer ?
#
loop_
_entity_poly.entity_id
_entity_poly.type
_entity_poly.pdbx_seq_one_letter_code
_entity_poly.pdbx_strand_id
1 'polypeptide(L)'
;MTAPVGRRKAPRCIMPECTKQVQTRRLCKAHGGGVRCSSPGCSKLAQSQRLCVAHGGGRRCRSTGCIKLAQYKGLCLAHGGGRRCRVPVCLKYVQVRGCCKAHAKLQSEVNTSLTFA
;
A
#
# COMPACT_ATOMS: atom_id res chain seq x y z
N MET A 1 15.21 -25.65 18.05
CA MET A 1 15.26 -24.26 17.51
C MET A 1 15.20 -24.34 15.99
N THR A 2 14.05 -24.08 15.38
CA THR A 2 13.88 -24.15 13.92
C THR A 2 14.41 -22.86 13.30
N ALA A 3 15.48 -22.94 12.51
CA ALA A 3 16.03 -21.81 11.78
C ALA A 3 14.97 -21.21 10.82
N PRO A 4 14.89 -19.87 10.66
CA PRO A 4 13.98 -19.26 9.71
C PRO A 4 14.46 -19.59 8.28
N VAL A 5 13.66 -20.37 7.55
CA VAL A 5 13.94 -20.67 6.14
C VAL A 5 13.92 -19.35 5.36
N GLY A 6 15.06 -18.97 4.79
CA GLY A 6 15.19 -17.77 3.98
C GLY A 6 14.15 -17.76 2.86
N ARG A 7 13.36 -16.68 2.76
CA ARG A 7 12.34 -16.54 1.72
C ARG A 7 13.00 -16.51 0.35
N ARG A 8 12.83 -17.57 -0.45
CA ARG A 8 13.30 -17.63 -1.84
C ARG A 8 12.65 -16.48 -2.64
N LYS A 9 13.44 -15.80 -3.48
CA LYS A 9 12.93 -14.73 -4.34
C LYS A 9 11.88 -15.31 -5.29
N ALA A 10 10.72 -14.65 -5.39
CA ALA A 10 9.64 -15.08 -6.29
C ALA A 10 10.12 -15.12 -7.75
N PRO A 11 9.67 -16.10 -8.56
CA PRO A 11 10.07 -16.22 -9.96
C PRO A 11 9.58 -15.02 -10.79
N ARG A 12 10.12 -14.88 -11.99
CA ARG A 12 9.71 -13.86 -12.98
C ARG A 12 8.46 -14.30 -13.74
N CYS A 13 7.72 -13.31 -14.22
CA CYS A 13 6.56 -13.48 -15.06
C CYS A 13 6.88 -14.32 -16.31
N ILE A 14 5.96 -15.20 -16.71
CA ILE A 14 6.11 -16.09 -17.87
C ILE A 14 6.03 -15.35 -19.21
N MET A 15 5.41 -14.16 -19.24
CA MET A 15 5.37 -13.35 -20.47
C MET A 15 6.79 -13.00 -20.94
N PRO A 16 7.08 -13.15 -22.24
CA PRO A 16 8.36 -12.74 -22.83
C PRO A 16 8.70 -11.29 -22.49
N GLU A 17 9.99 -11.00 -22.31
CA GLU A 17 10.50 -9.66 -21.96
C GLU A 17 9.97 -9.05 -20.65
N CYS A 18 9.25 -9.82 -19.82
CA CYS A 18 8.73 -9.33 -18.55
C CYS A 18 9.68 -9.60 -17.38
N THR A 19 10.28 -8.56 -16.84
CA THR A 19 11.16 -8.66 -15.66
C THR A 19 10.43 -8.62 -14.31
N LYS A 20 9.11 -8.42 -14.33
CA LYS A 20 8.29 -8.31 -13.11
C LYS A 20 8.12 -9.66 -12.41
N GLN A 21 8.08 -9.64 -11.09
CA GLN A 21 7.83 -10.84 -10.27
C GLN A 21 6.42 -11.39 -10.48
N VAL A 22 6.30 -12.71 -10.40
CA VAL A 22 5.02 -13.43 -10.40
C VAL A 22 4.20 -13.03 -9.18
N GLN A 23 2.90 -12.89 -9.41
CA GLN A 23 1.90 -12.82 -8.35
C GLN A 23 1.21 -14.17 -8.19
N THR A 24 0.50 -14.61 -9.23
CA THR A 24 -0.21 -15.89 -9.30
C THR A 24 -0.18 -16.39 -10.74
N ARG A 25 -0.41 -17.69 -10.98
CA ARG A 25 -0.50 -18.29 -12.32
C ARG A 25 0.71 -18.00 -13.22
N ARG A 26 1.91 -17.88 -12.62
CA ARG A 26 3.17 -17.48 -13.29
C ARG A 26 3.12 -16.11 -13.99
N LEU A 27 2.13 -15.28 -13.71
CA LEU A 27 1.97 -13.96 -14.32
C LEU A 27 2.19 -12.84 -13.30
N CYS A 28 2.68 -11.69 -13.76
CA CYS A 28 2.76 -10.48 -12.94
C CYS A 28 1.40 -9.75 -12.92
N LYS A 29 1.28 -8.73 -12.07
CA LYS A 29 0.08 -7.90 -11.93
C LYS A 29 -0.47 -7.37 -13.27
N ALA A 30 0.42 -6.91 -14.15
CA ALA A 30 0.06 -6.34 -15.45
C ALA A 30 -0.42 -7.42 -16.43
N HIS A 31 0.14 -8.63 -16.35
CA HIS A 31 -0.11 -9.72 -17.29
C HIS A 31 -1.15 -10.73 -16.78
N GLY A 32 -2.03 -10.37 -15.85
CA GLY A 32 -3.08 -11.29 -15.38
C GLY A 32 -2.80 -11.95 -14.02
N GLY A 33 -1.65 -11.71 -13.41
CA GLY A 33 -1.30 -12.18 -12.08
C GLY A 33 -2.10 -11.47 -10.99
N GLY A 34 -3.23 -12.04 -10.62
CA GLY A 34 -4.11 -11.53 -9.58
C GLY A 34 -5.58 -11.80 -9.87
N VAL A 35 -6.41 -11.78 -8.83
CA VAL A 35 -7.86 -11.97 -8.96
C VAL A 35 -8.49 -10.70 -9.51
N ARG A 36 -9.37 -10.84 -10.51
CA ARG A 36 -10.15 -9.75 -11.09
C ARG A 36 -11.39 -9.49 -10.25
N CYS A 37 -11.90 -8.27 -10.34
CA CYS A 37 -13.16 -7.91 -9.72
C CYS A 37 -14.27 -8.84 -10.23
N SER A 38 -15.06 -9.40 -9.34
CA SER A 38 -16.22 -10.23 -9.66
C SER A 38 -17.43 -9.44 -10.19
N SER A 39 -17.30 -8.12 -10.30
CA SER A 39 -18.37 -7.29 -10.88
C SER A 39 -18.41 -7.52 -12.40
N PRO A 40 -19.58 -7.74 -13.01
CA PRO A 40 -19.70 -7.97 -14.45
C PRO A 40 -18.99 -6.88 -15.27
N GLY A 41 -18.20 -7.30 -16.26
CA GLY A 41 -17.45 -6.39 -17.14
C GLY A 41 -16.25 -5.67 -16.51
N CYS A 42 -15.94 -5.89 -15.23
CA CYS A 42 -14.86 -5.18 -14.55
C CYS A 42 -13.51 -5.89 -14.65
N SER A 43 -12.56 -5.30 -15.40
CA SER A 43 -11.18 -5.82 -15.54
C SER A 43 -10.22 -5.38 -14.42
N LYS A 44 -10.67 -4.51 -13.51
CA LYS A 44 -9.88 -4.03 -12.36
C LYS A 44 -9.51 -5.19 -11.43
N LEU A 45 -8.35 -5.09 -10.77
CA LEU A 45 -7.93 -6.06 -9.77
C LEU A 45 -8.79 -5.96 -8.51
N ALA A 46 -9.14 -7.13 -7.97
CA ALA A 46 -9.76 -7.21 -6.67
C ALA A 46 -8.76 -6.80 -5.59
N GLN A 47 -9.25 -6.06 -4.59
CA GLN A 47 -8.47 -5.69 -3.40
C GLN A 47 -8.84 -6.58 -2.21
N SER A 48 -10.13 -6.82 -1.99
CA SER A 48 -10.65 -7.76 -1.00
C SER A 48 -12.01 -8.29 -1.45
N GLN A 49 -12.44 -9.43 -0.91
CA GLN A 49 -13.75 -10.04 -1.22
C GLN A 49 -14.02 -10.22 -2.73
N ARG A 50 -12.96 -10.43 -3.53
CA ARG A 50 -13.01 -10.47 -5.00
C ARG A 50 -13.58 -9.20 -5.67
N LEU A 51 -13.62 -8.07 -4.98
CA LEU A 51 -14.11 -6.79 -5.50
C LEU A 51 -12.97 -5.79 -5.59
N CYS A 52 -13.02 -4.88 -6.57
CA CYS A 52 -12.10 -3.75 -6.65
C CYS A 52 -12.55 -2.61 -5.73
N VAL A 53 -11.72 -1.59 -5.54
CA VAL A 53 -12.02 -0.42 -4.68
C VAL A 53 -13.37 0.22 -5.02
N ALA A 54 -13.65 0.42 -6.31
CA ALA A 54 -14.89 1.04 -6.78
C ALA A 54 -16.12 0.17 -6.50
N HIS A 55 -15.97 -1.16 -6.59
CA HIS A 55 -17.03 -2.13 -6.35
C HIS A 55 -17.05 -2.68 -4.93
N GLY A 56 -16.45 -2.00 -3.95
CA GLY A 56 -16.57 -2.36 -2.52
C GLY A 56 -15.41 -3.14 -1.90
N GLY A 57 -14.38 -3.50 -2.67
CA GLY A 57 -13.20 -4.18 -2.13
C GLY A 57 -12.26 -3.32 -1.29
N GLY A 58 -12.52 -2.01 -1.19
CA GLY A 58 -11.80 -1.09 -0.33
C GLY A 58 -12.45 -0.96 1.03
N ARG A 59 -11.65 -0.91 2.10
CA ARG A 59 -12.14 -0.67 3.47
C ARG A 59 -12.82 0.70 3.56
N ARG A 60 -14.05 0.73 4.06
CA ARG A 60 -14.82 1.96 4.28
C ARG A 60 -14.51 2.58 5.63
N CYS A 61 -14.77 3.88 5.74
CA CYS A 61 -14.69 4.60 6.99
C CYS A 61 -15.67 4.01 8.01
N ARG A 62 -15.21 3.79 9.25
CA ARG A 62 -16.03 3.25 10.34
C ARG A 62 -17.08 4.23 10.86
N SER A 63 -16.86 5.54 10.65
CA SER A 63 -17.86 6.57 10.98
C SER A 63 -19.19 6.26 10.30
N THR A 64 -20.28 6.35 11.07
CA THR A 64 -21.65 6.03 10.65
C THR A 64 -22.06 6.82 9.42
N GLY A 65 -22.59 6.14 8.41
CA GLY A 65 -23.05 6.77 7.15
C GLY A 65 -21.93 7.22 6.20
N CYS A 66 -20.65 7.03 6.54
CA CYS A 66 -19.55 7.49 5.71
C CYS A 66 -19.14 6.46 4.62
N ILE A 67 -19.34 6.81 3.36
CA ILE A 67 -18.95 5.97 2.21
C ILE A 67 -17.48 6.15 1.77
N LYS A 68 -16.74 7.10 2.37
CA LYS A 68 -15.34 7.38 2.02
C LYS A 68 -14.45 6.20 2.41
N LEU A 69 -13.34 6.03 1.68
CA LEU A 69 -12.36 4.99 1.97
C LEU A 69 -11.58 5.31 3.25
N ALA A 70 -11.39 4.29 4.08
CA ALA A 70 -10.52 4.36 5.22
C ALA A 70 -9.06 4.46 4.78
N GLN A 71 -8.33 5.39 5.41
CA GLN A 71 -6.91 5.65 5.14
C GLN A 71 -6.04 5.10 6.27
N TYR A 72 -6.42 5.36 7.53
CA TYR A 72 -5.69 4.89 8.71
C TYR A 72 -6.67 4.63 9.85
N LYS A 73 -6.38 3.63 10.69
CA LYS A 73 -7.23 3.20 11.83
C LYS A 73 -8.71 3.01 11.48
N GLY A 74 -9.02 2.60 10.24
CA GLY A 74 -10.39 2.39 9.79
C GLY A 74 -11.20 3.67 9.52
N LEU A 75 -10.57 4.85 9.49
CA LEU A 75 -11.24 6.13 9.29
C LEU A 75 -10.76 6.80 8.01
N CYS A 76 -11.63 7.61 7.38
CA CYS A 76 -11.24 8.47 6.25
C CYS A 76 -10.52 9.73 6.75
N LEU A 77 -9.88 10.49 5.85
CA LEU A 77 -9.12 11.68 6.23
C LEU A 77 -9.95 12.68 7.07
N ALA A 78 -11.20 12.94 6.66
CA ALA A 78 -12.11 13.86 7.34
C ALA A 78 -12.56 13.36 8.74
N HIS A 79 -12.55 12.05 8.96
CA HIS A 79 -12.91 11.44 10.24
C HIS A 79 -11.66 11.00 11.04
N GLY A 80 -10.51 11.67 10.87
CA GLY A 80 -9.31 11.38 11.66
C GLY A 80 -8.42 10.25 11.12
N GLY A 81 -8.66 9.77 9.91
CA GLY A 81 -7.86 8.75 9.22
C GLY A 81 -6.51 9.23 8.67
N GLY A 82 -6.07 10.44 9.01
CA GLY A 82 -4.78 10.98 8.60
C GLY A 82 -3.74 10.83 9.71
N ARG A 83 -2.51 10.43 9.35
CA ARG A 83 -1.35 10.51 10.25
C ARG A 83 -0.67 11.86 10.06
N ARG A 84 -0.26 12.53 11.14
CA ARG A 84 0.55 13.77 11.08
C ARG A 84 2.02 13.45 10.84
N CYS A 85 2.71 14.35 10.15
CA CYS A 85 4.14 14.30 9.95
C CYS A 85 4.87 14.15 11.30
N ARG A 86 5.90 13.30 11.36
CA ARG A 86 6.70 13.08 12.58
C ARG A 86 7.49 14.31 13.04
N VAL A 87 7.84 15.21 12.12
CA VAL A 87 8.53 16.46 12.46
C VAL A 87 7.65 17.32 13.37
N PRO A 88 8.16 17.74 14.55
CA PRO A 88 7.42 18.59 15.48
C PRO A 88 6.86 19.85 14.80
N VAL A 89 5.71 20.35 15.28
CA VAL A 89 5.05 21.57 14.77
C VAL A 89 4.55 21.47 13.31
N CYS A 90 4.82 20.37 12.60
CA CYS A 90 4.33 20.19 11.24
C CYS A 90 2.89 19.66 11.21
N LEU A 91 1.96 20.49 10.75
CA LEU A 91 0.55 20.09 10.62
C LEU A 91 0.25 19.29 9.35
N LYS A 92 1.22 19.10 8.45
CA LYS A 92 1.02 18.33 7.22
C LYS A 92 0.84 16.83 7.51
N TYR A 93 0.09 16.14 6.67
CA TYR A 93 -0.10 14.70 6.78
C TYR A 93 1.14 13.92 6.29
N VAL A 94 1.33 12.72 6.85
CA VAL A 94 2.31 11.74 6.35
C VAL A 94 1.98 11.38 4.92
N GLN A 95 3.01 11.34 4.10
CA GLN A 95 2.94 10.91 2.71
C GLN A 95 3.91 9.76 2.44
N VAL A 96 5.10 9.79 3.04
CA VAL A 96 6.12 8.75 2.84
C VAL A 96 7.02 8.65 4.08
N ARG A 97 7.41 7.42 4.47
CA ARG A 97 8.35 7.14 5.57
C ARG A 97 8.04 7.85 6.91
N GLY A 98 6.77 8.15 7.20
CA GLY A 98 6.37 8.83 8.44
C GLY A 98 6.42 10.37 8.39
N CYS A 99 6.78 10.97 7.26
CA CYS A 99 6.89 12.41 7.08
C CYS A 99 6.01 12.92 5.92
N CYS A 100 5.75 14.23 5.89
CA CYS A 100 5.13 14.88 4.74
C CYS A 100 6.10 14.92 3.54
N LYS A 101 5.62 15.24 2.33
CA LYS A 101 6.46 15.29 1.12
C LYS A 101 7.71 16.17 1.27
N ALA A 102 7.59 17.32 1.92
CA ALA A 102 8.71 18.24 2.13
C ALA A 102 9.76 17.64 3.08
N HIS A 103 9.35 17.26 4.29
CA HIS A 103 10.28 16.71 5.29
C HIS A 103 10.82 15.32 4.92
N ALA A 104 10.12 14.55 4.08
CA ALA A 104 10.63 13.27 3.60
C ALA A 104 11.87 13.39 2.71
N LYS A 105 12.06 14.53 2.03
CA LYS A 105 13.26 14.81 1.25
C LYS A 105 14.45 15.19 2.15
N LEU A 106 14.18 15.75 3.34
CA LEU A 106 15.20 16.22 4.28
C LEU A 106 15.60 15.15 5.31
N GLN A 107 14.72 14.20 5.63
CA GLN A 107 14.99 13.13 6.59
C GLN A 107 15.98 12.05 6.12
N SER A 108 16.45 12.12 4.86
CA SER A 108 17.60 11.33 4.41
C SER A 108 18.93 11.84 4.98
N GLU A 109 19.01 13.09 5.43
CA GLU A 109 20.26 13.75 5.83
C GLU A 109 20.46 13.78 7.35
N VAL A 110 19.39 13.62 8.14
CA VAL A 110 19.45 13.66 9.62
C VAL A 110 19.75 12.29 10.25
N ASN A 111 19.41 11.18 9.58
CA ASN A 111 19.74 9.84 10.10
C ASN A 111 21.22 9.46 9.91
N THR A 112 22.00 10.25 9.15
CA THR A 112 23.44 10.07 9.01
C THR A 112 24.27 10.78 10.08
N SER A 113 23.65 11.66 10.88
CA SER A 113 24.35 12.48 11.88
C SER A 113 24.13 12.04 13.34
N LEU A 114 23.39 10.94 13.59
CA LEU A 114 23.20 10.36 14.93
C LEU A 114 23.89 8.99 15.13
N THR A 115 24.79 8.59 14.22
CA THR A 115 25.63 7.39 14.38
C THR A 115 27.06 7.69 14.85
N PHE A 116 27.33 8.92 15.30
CA PHE A 116 28.59 9.32 15.91
C PHE A 116 28.32 10.03 17.25
N ALA A 117 27.97 9.26 18.26
CA ALA A 117 28.24 9.56 19.67
C ALA A 117 28.33 8.22 20.41
#